data_AF-A0AAD7DQ79-F1
#
_entry.id   AF-A0AAD7DQ79-F1
#
_cell.length_a   1.000
_cell.length_b   1.000
_cell.length_c   1.000
_cell.angle_alpha   90.00
_cell.angle_beta   90.00
_cell.angle_gamma   90.00
#
_symmetry.space_group_name_H-M   'P 1'
#
loop_
_entity.id
_entity.type
_entity.pdbx_description
1 polymer ?
#
loop_
_entity_poly.entity_id
_entity_poly.type
_entity_poly.pdbx_seq_one_letter_code
_entity_poly.pdbx_strand_id
1 'polypeptide(L)'
;MSTALLNDFPELADLSREDLEDLLNDPVYFQAIFHSLSRVKAMYQSQAELGMANESIAKHNLALQEPLYRLRAETQEAFDDAKNLEARWKDVDREQREVYQRFSPQFLLMRLKHSKTAQDDASEALASVFVQQSSTSGSTYGGGSGTGTPNGAPGKEIDDFVREFKDLRKTYHKRVMWEDRWSSGLVNWRDD
;
A
#
# COMPACT_ATOMS: atom_id res chain seq x y z
N MET A 1 86.12 1.10 31.13
CA MET A 1 85.68 2.51 31.02
C MET A 1 84.40 2.50 30.20
N SER A 2 83.27 2.90 30.78
CA SER A 2 82.00 3.02 30.07
C SER A 2 82.05 4.26 29.15
N THR A 3 82.21 4.04 27.85
CA THR A 3 82.12 5.09 26.84
C THR A 3 80.65 5.48 26.62
N ALA A 4 80.39 6.71 26.15
CA ALA A 4 79.02 7.16 25.87
C ALA A 4 78.25 6.21 24.93
N LEU A 5 78.97 5.55 24.00
CA LEU A 5 78.43 4.55 23.09
C LEU A 5 77.93 3.28 23.80
N LEU A 6 78.60 2.85 24.88
CA LEU A 6 78.19 1.69 25.67
C LEU A 6 77.03 2.01 26.64
N ASN A 7 76.80 3.29 26.95
CA ASN A 7 75.63 3.72 27.71
C ASN A 7 74.37 3.72 26.84
N ASP A 8 74.49 4.13 25.58
CA ASP A 8 73.36 4.15 24.63
C ASP A 8 73.09 2.76 24.03
N PHE A 9 74.12 1.92 23.92
CA PHE A 9 74.04 0.56 23.37
C PHE A 9 74.72 -0.46 24.30
N PRO A 10 74.07 -0.81 25.42
CA PRO A 10 74.62 -1.75 26.39
C PRO A 10 74.83 -3.16 25.79
N GLU A 11 74.10 -3.49 24.72
CA GLU A 11 74.22 -4.77 23.99
C GLU A 11 75.59 -4.93 23.28
N LEU A 12 76.37 -3.84 23.16
CA LEU A 12 77.74 -3.87 22.61
C LEU A 12 78.83 -4.03 23.69
N ALA A 13 78.47 -4.03 24.98
CA ALA A 13 79.42 -4.09 26.08
C ALA A 13 80.11 -5.47 26.21
N ASP A 14 79.48 -6.51 25.66
CA ASP A 14 79.97 -7.89 25.69
C ASP A 14 80.95 -8.20 24.53
N LEU A 15 81.10 -7.29 23.56
CA LEU A 15 82.02 -7.44 22.43
C LEU A 15 83.41 -6.88 22.74
N SER A 16 84.45 -7.58 22.25
CA SER A 16 85.82 -7.10 22.38
C SER A 16 86.11 -5.93 21.42
N ARG A 17 87.23 -5.23 21.64
CA ARG A 17 87.65 -4.13 20.75
C ARG A 17 87.97 -4.62 19.33
N GLU A 18 88.54 -5.82 19.21
CA GLU A 18 88.81 -6.45 17.92
C GLU A 18 87.50 -6.79 17.21
N ASP A 19 86.50 -7.32 17.94
CA ASP A 19 85.17 -7.56 17.36
C ASP A 19 84.49 -6.28 16.88
N LEU A 20 84.66 -5.15 17.58
CA LEU A 20 84.11 -3.86 17.17
C LEU A 20 84.81 -3.28 15.93
N GLU A 21 86.11 -3.51 15.77
CA GLU A 21 86.86 -3.13 14.55
C GLU A 21 86.46 -4.03 13.37
N ASP A 22 86.29 -5.33 13.59
CA ASP A 22 85.79 -6.27 12.58
C ASP A 22 84.33 -5.97 12.20
N LEU A 23 83.49 -5.55 13.15
CA LEU A 23 82.13 -5.09 12.90
C LEU A 23 82.07 -3.85 12.00
N LEU A 24 83.09 -2.97 12.07
CA LEU A 24 83.17 -1.77 11.24
C LEU A 24 83.69 -2.08 9.82
N ASN A 25 84.55 -3.10 9.70
CA ASN A 25 85.23 -3.46 8.46
C ASN A 25 84.51 -4.54 7.65
N ASP A 26 83.71 -5.41 8.29
CA ASP A 26 82.93 -6.47 7.65
C ASP A 26 81.40 -6.19 7.74
N PRO A 27 80.78 -5.78 6.62
CA PRO A 27 79.33 -5.54 6.56
C PRO A 27 78.48 -6.78 6.87
N VAL A 28 78.97 -7.97 6.57
CA VAL A 28 78.23 -9.23 6.79
C VAL A 28 78.22 -9.56 8.28
N TYR A 29 79.35 -9.38 8.95
CA TYR A 29 79.46 -9.55 10.40
C TYR A 29 78.57 -8.54 11.15
N PHE A 30 78.57 -7.28 10.71
CA PHE A 30 77.64 -6.26 11.25
C PHE A 30 76.18 -6.69 11.14
N GLN A 31 75.74 -7.13 9.94
CA GLN A 31 74.36 -7.57 9.73
C GLN A 31 74.00 -8.78 10.61
N ALA A 32 74.91 -9.74 10.76
CA ALA A 32 74.70 -10.90 11.62
C ALA A 32 74.49 -10.51 13.09
N ILE A 33 75.34 -9.62 13.62
CA ILE A 33 75.20 -9.11 14.99
C ILE A 33 73.93 -8.25 15.12
N PHE A 34 73.65 -7.36 14.17
CA PHE A 34 72.44 -6.52 14.18
C PHE A 34 71.16 -7.35 14.25
N HIS A 35 71.04 -8.39 13.42
CA HIS A 35 69.90 -9.31 13.44
C HIS A 35 69.90 -10.26 14.66
N SER A 36 71.02 -10.38 15.36
CA SER A 36 71.11 -11.14 16.60
C SER A 36 70.54 -10.38 17.81
N LEU A 37 70.52 -9.04 17.75
CA LEU A 37 70.06 -8.16 18.82
C LEU A 37 68.61 -8.44 19.20
N SER A 38 68.37 -8.49 20.51
CA SER A 38 67.07 -8.85 21.09
C SER A 38 65.96 -7.88 20.64
N ARG A 39 66.25 -6.58 20.68
CA ARG A 39 65.37 -5.51 20.25
C ARG A 39 65.02 -5.61 18.76
N VAL A 40 65.98 -5.93 17.91
CA VAL A 40 65.79 -6.05 16.45
C VAL A 40 64.93 -7.28 16.13
N LYS A 41 65.20 -8.42 16.77
CA LYS A 41 64.35 -9.62 16.66
C LYS A 41 62.90 -9.36 17.09
N ALA A 42 62.70 -8.70 18.24
CA ALA A 42 61.37 -8.33 18.73
C ALA A 42 60.65 -7.39 17.75
N MET A 43 61.36 -6.43 17.15
CA MET A 43 60.79 -5.54 16.13
C MET A 43 60.34 -6.31 14.88
N TYR A 44 61.16 -7.21 14.35
CA TYR A 44 60.78 -8.04 13.19
C TYR A 44 59.61 -8.98 13.49
N GLN A 45 59.58 -9.56 14.69
CA GLN A 45 58.45 -10.38 15.13
C GLN A 45 57.16 -9.57 15.20
N SER A 46 57.20 -8.39 15.84
CA SER A 46 56.05 -7.47 15.90
C SER A 46 55.58 -7.04 14.51
N GLN A 47 56.52 -6.73 13.60
CA GLN A 47 56.18 -6.39 12.22
C GLN A 47 55.50 -7.56 11.48
N ALA A 48 55.99 -8.78 11.65
CA ALA A 48 55.40 -9.97 11.04
C ALA A 48 54.00 -10.24 11.60
N GLU A 49 53.81 -10.13 12.91
CA GLU A 49 52.51 -10.29 13.57
C GLU A 49 51.49 -9.26 13.07
N LEU A 50 51.87 -7.98 12.98
CA LEU A 50 51.03 -6.93 12.43
C LEU A 50 50.69 -7.17 10.95
N GLY A 51 51.66 -7.67 10.18
CA GLY A 51 51.45 -8.06 8.78
C GLY A 51 50.40 -9.16 8.64
N MET A 52 50.54 -10.24 9.42
CA MET A 52 49.58 -11.35 9.44
C MET A 52 48.19 -10.89 9.92
N ALA A 53 48.12 -10.04 10.94
CA ALA A 53 46.86 -9.48 11.44
C ALA A 53 46.16 -8.66 10.36
N ASN A 54 46.88 -7.74 9.69
CA ASN A 54 46.33 -6.94 8.59
C ASN A 54 45.85 -7.80 7.42
N GLU A 55 46.62 -8.83 7.04
CA GLU A 55 46.21 -9.74 5.98
C GLU A 55 44.94 -10.52 6.36
N SER A 56 44.83 -10.96 7.62
CA SER A 56 43.63 -11.64 8.11
C SER A 56 42.39 -10.75 8.07
N ILE A 57 42.53 -9.47 8.44
CA ILE A 57 41.45 -8.48 8.38
C ILE A 57 41.05 -8.22 6.92
N ALA A 58 42.03 -8.06 6.02
CA ALA A 58 41.76 -7.86 4.60
C ALA A 58 41.00 -9.05 3.99
N LYS A 59 41.42 -10.28 4.31
CA LYS A 59 40.73 -11.51 3.89
C LYS A 59 39.30 -11.57 4.44
N HIS A 60 39.10 -11.20 5.71
CA HIS A 60 37.78 -11.16 6.32
C HIS A 60 36.86 -10.13 5.64
N ASN A 61 37.37 -8.92 5.38
CA ASN A 61 36.63 -7.87 4.69
C ASN A 61 36.23 -8.30 3.28
N LEU A 62 37.13 -8.93 2.53
CA LEU A 62 36.83 -9.48 1.20
C LEU A 62 35.78 -10.59 1.26
N ALA A 63 35.84 -11.47 2.27
CA ALA A 63 34.85 -12.53 2.45
C ALA A 63 33.45 -11.98 2.78
N LEU A 64 33.36 -10.83 3.47
CA LEU A 64 32.09 -10.17 3.79
C LEU A 64 31.51 -9.36 2.62
N GLN A 65 32.31 -9.03 1.62
CA GLN A 65 31.89 -8.18 0.52
C GLN A 65 30.70 -8.76 -0.25
N GLU A 66 30.83 -10.00 -0.72
CA GLU A 66 29.80 -10.69 -1.50
C GLU A 66 28.47 -10.87 -0.73
N PRO A 67 28.46 -11.41 0.51
CA PRO A 67 27.20 -11.56 1.25
C PRO A 67 26.54 -10.21 1.56
N LEU A 68 27.31 -9.12 1.76
CA LEU A 68 26.73 -7.78 1.94
C LEU A 68 26.10 -7.25 0.65
N TYR A 69 26.73 -7.47 -0.51
CA TYR A 69 26.13 -7.10 -1.80
C TYR A 69 24.86 -7.90 -2.07
N ARG A 70 24.86 -9.21 -1.80
CA ARG A 70 23.68 -10.05 -1.94
C ARG A 70 22.56 -9.59 -1.01
N LEU A 71 22.84 -9.36 0.26
CA LEU A 71 21.85 -8.88 1.22
C LEU A 71 21.27 -7.52 0.81
N ARG A 72 22.11 -6.61 0.28
CA ARG A 72 21.65 -5.33 -0.24
C ARG A 72 20.70 -5.51 -1.44
N ALA A 73 21.04 -6.40 -2.38
CA ALA A 73 20.20 -6.68 -3.53
C ALA A 73 18.85 -7.29 -3.12
N GLU A 74 18.85 -8.29 -2.23
CA GLU A 74 17.64 -8.91 -1.69
C GLU A 74 16.75 -7.87 -0.97
N THR A 75 17.36 -6.99 -0.17
CA THR A 75 16.62 -5.94 0.54
C THR A 75 16.02 -4.92 -0.43
N GLN A 76 16.75 -4.58 -1.50
CA GLN A 76 16.26 -3.68 -2.52
C GLN A 76 15.09 -4.28 -3.30
N GLU A 77 15.20 -5.53 -3.72
CA GLU A 77 14.11 -6.26 -4.40
C GLU A 77 12.85 -6.33 -3.53
N ALA A 78 13.00 -6.72 -2.26
CA ALA A 78 11.88 -6.78 -1.32
C ALA A 78 11.23 -5.40 -1.08
N PHE A 79 12.03 -4.33 -1.07
CA PHE A 79 11.52 -2.97 -0.95
C PHE A 79 10.75 -2.53 -2.19
N ASP A 80 11.30 -2.81 -3.38
CA ASP A 80 10.67 -2.47 -4.65
C ASP A 80 9.33 -3.23 -4.82
N ASP A 81 9.29 -4.51 -4.44
CA ASP A 81 8.07 -5.31 -4.40
C ASP A 81 7.03 -4.76 -3.43
N ALA A 82 7.44 -4.38 -2.22
CA ALA A 82 6.55 -3.77 -1.25
C ALA A 82 5.97 -2.43 -1.78
N LYS A 83 6.79 -1.63 -2.48
CA LYS A 83 6.34 -0.39 -3.11
C LYS A 83 5.36 -0.63 -4.27
N ASN A 84 5.60 -1.66 -5.07
CA ASN A 84 4.68 -2.06 -6.13
C ASN A 84 3.34 -2.53 -5.56
N LEU A 85 3.36 -3.32 -4.47
CA LEU A 85 2.14 -3.75 -3.77
C LEU A 85 1.40 -2.56 -3.14
N GLU A 86 2.11 -1.59 -2.57
CA GLU A 86 1.51 -0.36 -2.03
C GLU A 86 0.80 0.45 -3.13
N ALA A 87 1.41 0.56 -4.31
CA ALA A 87 0.80 1.22 -5.47
C ALA A 87 -0.46 0.48 -5.92
N ARG A 88 -0.38 -0.85 -6.09
CA ARG A 88 -1.52 -1.69 -6.49
C ARG A 88 -2.66 -1.63 -5.46
N TRP A 89 -2.34 -1.57 -4.17
CA TRP A 89 -3.34 -1.43 -3.11
C TRP A 89 -4.17 -0.16 -3.26
N LYS A 90 -3.54 0.98 -3.61
CA LYS A 90 -4.25 2.25 -3.82
C LYS A 90 -5.26 2.16 -4.96
N ASP A 91 -4.93 1.44 -6.03
CA ASP A 91 -5.85 1.22 -7.14
C ASP A 91 -7.02 0.32 -6.75
N VAL A 92 -6.75 -0.79 -6.07
CA VAL A 92 -7.80 -1.72 -5.60
C VAL A 92 -8.71 -1.07 -4.55
N ASP A 93 -8.18 -0.29 -3.61
CA ASP A 93 -8.97 0.47 -2.63
C ASP A 93 -9.86 1.51 -3.32
N ARG A 94 -9.35 2.19 -4.37
CA ARG A 94 -10.18 3.09 -5.18
C ARG A 94 -11.31 2.34 -5.87
N GLU A 95 -11.01 1.24 -6.56
CA GLU A 95 -12.03 0.41 -7.22
C GLU A 95 -13.08 -0.11 -6.23
N GLN A 96 -12.64 -0.58 -5.06
CA GLN A 96 -13.53 -1.02 -3.99
C GLN A 96 -14.43 0.14 -3.56
N ARG A 97 -13.89 1.31 -3.25
CA ARG A 97 -14.69 2.47 -2.84
C ARG A 97 -15.71 2.87 -3.90
N GLU A 98 -15.36 2.84 -5.18
CA GLU A 98 -16.28 3.15 -6.28
C GLU A 98 -17.45 2.14 -6.35
N VAL A 99 -17.16 0.85 -6.20
CA VAL A 99 -18.19 -0.20 -6.16
C VAL A 99 -19.08 -0.02 -4.92
N TYR A 100 -18.49 0.14 -3.74
CA TYR A 100 -19.22 0.26 -2.47
C TYR A 100 -20.00 1.57 -2.35
N GLN A 101 -19.58 2.65 -3.02
CA GLN A 101 -20.29 3.93 -3.00
C GLN A 101 -21.76 3.77 -3.39
N ARG A 102 -22.05 2.93 -4.39
CA ARG A 102 -23.42 2.66 -4.88
C ARG A 102 -24.28 1.90 -3.89
N PHE A 103 -23.66 1.23 -2.93
CA PHE A 103 -24.32 0.48 -1.87
C PHE A 103 -24.19 1.18 -0.52
N SER A 104 -23.59 2.38 -0.48
CA SER A 104 -23.54 3.17 0.74
C SER A 104 -24.95 3.52 1.20
N PRO A 105 -25.21 3.54 2.52
CA PRO A 105 -26.54 3.88 3.05
C PRO A 105 -27.05 5.21 2.52
N GLN A 106 -26.18 6.20 2.35
CA GLN A 106 -26.53 7.51 1.81
C GLN A 106 -26.97 7.45 0.35
N PHE A 107 -26.25 6.69 -0.50
CA PHE A 107 -26.62 6.52 -1.90
C PHE A 107 -27.92 5.73 -2.05
N LEU A 108 -28.11 4.68 -1.25
CA LEU A 108 -29.34 3.90 -1.26
C LEU A 108 -30.55 4.73 -0.79
N LEU A 109 -30.39 5.57 0.23
CA LEU A 109 -31.42 6.51 0.66
C LEU A 109 -31.74 7.55 -0.43
N MET A 110 -30.72 8.10 -1.07
CA MET A 110 -30.90 8.99 -2.23
C MET A 110 -31.69 8.28 -3.34
N ARG A 111 -31.35 7.04 -3.67
CA ARG A 111 -32.09 6.23 -4.67
C ARG A 111 -33.53 5.95 -4.25
N LEU A 112 -33.79 5.70 -2.97
CA LEU A 112 -35.14 5.53 -2.43
C LEU A 112 -35.98 6.79 -2.63
N LYS A 113 -35.42 7.97 -2.33
CA LYS A 113 -36.07 9.28 -2.54
C LYS A 113 -36.44 9.51 -4.01
N HIS A 114 -35.50 9.27 -4.92
CA HIS A 114 -35.76 9.40 -6.37
C HIS A 114 -36.86 8.46 -6.83
N SER A 115 -36.84 7.20 -6.38
CA SER A 115 -37.86 6.24 -6.75
C SER A 115 -39.22 6.55 -6.13
N LYS A 116 -39.28 7.22 -4.98
CA LYS A 116 -40.53 7.74 -4.39
C LYS A 116 -41.08 8.87 -5.26
N THR A 117 -40.28 9.85 -5.65
CA THR A 117 -40.70 10.94 -6.55
C THR A 117 -41.19 10.40 -7.89
N ALA A 118 -40.44 9.51 -8.53
CA ALA A 118 -40.86 8.90 -9.79
C ALA A 118 -42.18 8.11 -9.67
N GLN A 119 -42.44 7.51 -8.51
CA GLN A 119 -43.71 6.81 -8.24
C GLN A 119 -44.88 7.78 -8.07
N ASP A 120 -44.63 8.94 -7.47
CA ASP A 120 -45.60 10.03 -7.32
C ASP A 120 -45.96 10.59 -8.71
N ASP A 121 -44.94 10.98 -9.48
CA ASP A 121 -45.08 11.49 -10.86
C ASP A 121 -45.83 10.49 -11.76
N ALA A 122 -45.52 9.19 -11.67
CA ALA A 122 -46.22 8.16 -12.43
C ALA A 122 -47.70 8.04 -12.04
N SER A 123 -48.02 8.18 -10.74
CA SER A 123 -49.41 8.15 -10.28
C SER A 123 -50.20 9.39 -10.75
N GLU A 124 -49.58 10.57 -10.72
CA GLU A 124 -50.16 11.82 -11.21
C GLU A 124 -50.35 11.81 -12.73
N ALA A 125 -49.39 11.24 -13.47
CA ALA A 125 -49.51 11.05 -14.92
C ALA A 125 -50.69 10.13 -15.27
N LEU A 126 -50.83 9.00 -14.58
CA LEU A 126 -51.95 8.07 -14.78
C LEU A 126 -53.30 8.76 -14.49
N ALA A 127 -53.38 9.52 -13.40
CA ALA A 127 -54.58 10.29 -13.06
C ALA A 127 -54.90 11.35 -14.12
N SER A 128 -53.89 12.06 -14.62
CA SER A 128 -54.05 13.08 -15.66
C SER A 128 -54.58 12.49 -16.96
N VAL A 129 -54.06 11.33 -17.40
CA VAL A 129 -54.53 10.62 -18.59
C VAL A 129 -56.00 10.21 -18.43
N PHE A 130 -56.36 9.65 -17.27
CA PHE A 130 -57.73 9.24 -16.99
C PHE A 130 -58.72 10.42 -17.01
N VAL A 131 -58.33 11.58 -16.44
CA VAL A 131 -59.14 12.81 -16.47
C VAL A 131 -59.31 13.34 -17.91
N GLN A 132 -58.25 13.30 -18.72
CA GLN A 132 -58.32 13.73 -20.13
C GLN A 132 -59.20 12.80 -20.98
N GLN A 133 -59.11 11.49 -20.77
CA GLN A 133 -59.94 10.51 -21.47
C GLN A 133 -61.43 10.65 -21.10
N SER A 134 -61.74 10.77 -19.81
CA SER A 134 -63.11 10.98 -19.32
C SER A 134 -63.72 12.30 -19.80
N SER A 135 -62.91 13.36 -19.94
CA SER A 135 -63.35 14.66 -20.50
C SER A 135 -63.69 14.58 -21.99
N THR A 136 -63.00 13.74 -22.75
CA THR A 136 -63.20 13.55 -24.19
C THR A 136 -64.41 12.65 -24.48
N SER A 137 -64.64 11.63 -23.64
CA SER A 137 -65.80 10.72 -23.73
C SER A 137 -67.12 11.38 -23.28
N GLY A 138 -67.06 12.43 -22.44
CA GLY A 138 -68.22 13.19 -21.98
C GLY A 138 -68.78 14.24 -22.97
N SER A 139 -68.07 14.52 -24.07
CA SER A 139 -68.43 15.58 -25.04
C SER A 139 -69.05 15.02 -26.34
N THR A 140 -69.73 13.88 -26.29
CA THR A 140 -70.54 13.38 -27.44
C THR A 140 -71.99 13.09 -27.00
N TYR A 141 -72.69 14.12 -26.52
CA TYR A 141 -74.14 14.18 -26.61
C TYR A 141 -74.53 15.38 -27.47
N GLY A 142 -74.44 15.14 -28.78
CA GLY A 142 -74.75 16.09 -29.85
C GLY A 142 -74.96 15.38 -31.18
N GLY A 143 -75.81 14.33 -31.20
CA GLY A 143 -76.46 13.81 -32.41
C GLY A 143 -75.76 12.66 -33.13
N GLY A 144 -76.47 11.54 -33.29
CA GLY A 144 -76.13 10.52 -34.27
C GLY A 144 -76.45 9.09 -33.86
N SER A 145 -77.65 8.63 -34.21
CA SER A 145 -78.06 7.23 -34.25
C SER A 145 -77.06 6.36 -35.05
N GLY A 146 -76.65 5.21 -34.52
CA GLY A 146 -75.79 4.27 -35.21
C GLY A 146 -75.32 3.13 -34.31
N THR A 147 -75.95 1.97 -34.46
CA THR A 147 -75.64 0.69 -33.83
C THR A 147 -74.20 0.24 -34.09
N GLY A 148 -73.39 0.23 -33.04
CA GLY A 148 -72.06 -0.37 -33.03
C GLY A 148 -71.57 -0.49 -31.60
N THR A 149 -71.82 -1.64 -30.97
CA THR A 149 -71.36 -2.00 -29.63
C THR A 149 -69.83 -1.96 -29.57
N PRO A 150 -69.19 -1.05 -28.79
CA PRO A 150 -67.80 -1.25 -28.40
C PRO A 150 -67.82 -2.21 -27.20
N ASN A 151 -67.29 -3.42 -27.40
CA ASN A 151 -67.07 -4.40 -26.34
C ASN A 151 -65.99 -3.91 -25.36
N GLY A 152 -66.37 -2.98 -24.47
CA GLY A 152 -65.56 -2.46 -23.39
C GLY A 152 -66.41 -1.49 -22.58
N ALA A 153 -67.13 -2.00 -21.58
CA ALA A 153 -68.00 -1.16 -20.75
C ALA A 153 -67.15 -0.10 -20.02
N PRO A 154 -67.57 1.19 -19.97
CA PRO A 154 -66.82 2.26 -19.29
C PRO A 154 -66.53 1.95 -17.82
N GLY A 155 -67.35 1.10 -17.17
CA GLY A 155 -67.08 0.60 -15.82
C GLY A 155 -65.80 -0.24 -15.69
N LYS A 156 -65.45 -1.04 -16.71
CA LYS A 156 -64.25 -1.87 -16.68
C LYS A 156 -62.97 -1.03 -16.77
N GLU A 157 -62.98 0.02 -17.59
CA GLU A 157 -61.86 0.96 -17.70
C GLU A 157 -61.65 1.75 -16.40
N ILE A 158 -62.75 2.14 -15.75
CA ILE A 158 -62.71 2.79 -14.43
C ILE A 158 -62.16 1.83 -13.37
N ASP A 159 -62.62 0.59 -13.34
CA ASP A 159 -62.16 -0.41 -12.37
C ASP A 159 -60.68 -0.77 -12.57
N ASP A 160 -60.24 -0.88 -13.82
CA ASP A 160 -58.84 -1.13 -14.17
C ASP A 160 -57.94 0.05 -13.77
N PHE A 161 -58.38 1.30 -14.02
CA PHE A 161 -57.70 2.51 -13.53
C PHE A 161 -57.61 2.56 -12.00
N VAL A 162 -58.73 2.32 -11.30
CA VAL A 162 -58.78 2.35 -9.83
C VAL A 162 -57.83 1.31 -9.24
N ARG A 163 -57.76 0.12 -9.84
CA ARG A 163 -56.82 -0.93 -9.42
C ARG A 163 -55.37 -0.46 -9.61
N GLU A 164 -55.02 -0.02 -10.81
CA GLU A 164 -53.65 0.40 -11.14
C GLU A 164 -53.19 1.60 -10.32
N PHE A 165 -54.02 2.62 -10.19
CA PHE A 165 -53.74 3.80 -9.38
C PHE A 165 -53.54 3.44 -7.89
N LYS A 166 -54.39 2.56 -7.33
CA LYS A 166 -54.22 2.07 -5.96
C LYS A 166 -52.90 1.32 -5.78
N ASP A 167 -52.49 0.51 -6.75
CA ASP A 167 -51.22 -0.23 -6.69
C ASP A 167 -50.01 0.71 -6.73
N LEU A 168 -50.04 1.76 -7.57
CA LEU A 168 -49.02 2.80 -7.61
C LEU A 168 -48.93 3.56 -6.28
N ARG A 169 -50.08 4.02 -5.73
CA ARG A 169 -50.11 4.76 -4.46
C ARG A 169 -49.73 3.89 -3.26
N LYS A 170 -50.09 2.61 -3.26
CA LYS A 170 -49.65 1.65 -2.23
C LYS A 170 -48.12 1.53 -2.21
N THR A 171 -47.49 1.48 -3.39
CA THR A 171 -46.03 1.45 -3.52
C THR A 171 -45.39 2.76 -3.07
N TYR A 172 -45.99 3.90 -3.43
CA TYR A 172 -45.56 5.23 -2.96
C TYR A 172 -45.56 5.33 -1.44
N HIS A 173 -46.69 5.01 -0.78
CA HIS A 173 -46.82 5.11 0.67
C HIS A 173 -45.89 4.15 1.41
N LYS A 174 -45.65 2.95 0.85
CA LYS A 174 -44.60 2.05 1.39
C LYS A 174 -43.23 2.72 1.36
N ARG A 175 -42.84 3.36 0.26
CA ARG A 175 -41.56 4.07 0.14
C ARG A 175 -41.48 5.26 1.09
N VAL A 176 -42.56 6.01 1.28
CA VAL A 176 -42.65 7.11 2.26
C VAL A 176 -42.38 6.61 3.68
N MET A 177 -43.10 5.57 4.12
CA MET A 177 -42.90 4.99 5.46
C MET A 177 -41.47 4.47 5.64
N TRP A 178 -40.88 3.87 4.60
CA TRP A 178 -39.49 3.41 4.64
C TRP A 178 -38.49 4.56 4.71
N GLU A 179 -38.71 5.63 3.96
CA GLU A 179 -37.87 6.84 4.01
C GLU A 179 -37.92 7.48 5.41
N ASP A 180 -39.11 7.62 6.00
CA ASP A 180 -39.28 8.21 7.34
C ASP A 180 -38.62 7.36 8.43
N ARG A 181 -38.73 6.03 8.35
CA ARG A 181 -38.04 5.11 9.26
C ARG A 181 -36.53 5.17 9.09
N TRP A 182 -36.04 5.35 7.87
CA TRP A 182 -34.61 5.47 7.62
C TRP A 182 -34.08 6.82 8.12
N SER A 183 -34.77 7.93 7.83
CA SER A 183 -34.36 9.28 8.25
C SER A 183 -34.41 9.48 9.77
N SER A 184 -35.29 8.75 10.46
CA SER A 184 -35.35 8.68 11.93
C SER A 184 -34.30 7.75 12.57
N GLY A 185 -33.44 7.12 11.77
CA GLY A 185 -32.38 6.23 12.28
C GLY A 185 -32.87 4.87 12.77
N LEU A 186 -34.12 4.49 12.47
CA LEU A 186 -34.69 3.20 12.86
C LEU A 186 -34.28 2.03 11.94
N VAL A 187 -33.42 2.31 10.95
CA VAL A 187 -32.87 1.31 10.01
C VAL A 187 -31.42 1.04 10.40
N ASN A 188 -31.18 -0.11 11.03
CA ASN A 188 -29.83 -0.58 11.29
C ASN A 188 -29.33 -1.40 10.10
N TRP A 189 -28.19 -0.96 9.56
CA TRP A 189 -27.38 -1.76 8.66
C TRP A 189 -26.56 -2.72 9.53
N ARG A 190 -26.48 -4.00 9.17
CA ARG A 190 -25.54 -4.91 9.83
C ARG A 190 -24.17 -4.59 9.29
N ASP A 191 -23.28 -4.18 10.18
CA ASP A 191 -21.85 -4.18 9.92
C ASP A 191 -21.36 -5.62 10.18
N ASP A 192 -21.13 -6.39 9.11
CA ASP A 192 -20.31 -7.61 9.20
C ASP A 192 -18.82 -7.22 9.16
#